data_AF-A0A7Y0N312-F1
#
_entry.id   AF-A0A7Y0N312-F1
#
_cell.length_a   1.000
_cell.length_b   1.000
_cell.length_c   1.000
_cell.angle_alpha   90.00
_cell.angle_beta   90.00
_cell.angle_gamma   90.00
#
_symmetry.space_group_name_H-M   'P 1'
#
loop_
_entity.id
_entity.type
_entity.pdbx_description
1 polymer ?
#
loop_
_entity_poly.entity_id
_entity_poly.type
_entity_poly.pdbx_seq_one_letter_code
_entity_poly.pdbx_strand_id
1 'polypeptide(L)' 'TRHGIAEHHAIDKVIAQLDDTAWSSPAWLTHMKTLRHKVLHHLEEEEQRFFQMAGKVMSDKQKQQLANDYIEEMAS' A
#
# COMPACT_ATOMS: atom_id res chain seq x y z
N THR A 1 10.06 2.82 -7.26
CA THR A 1 11.43 2.31 -7.02
C THR A 1 11.33 0.84 -6.67
N ARG A 2 12.42 0.05 -6.72
CA ARG A 2 12.37 -1.36 -6.28
C ARG A 2 11.95 -1.52 -4.81
N HIS A 3 12.06 -0.45 -4.02
CA HIS A 3 11.66 -0.40 -2.61
C HIS A 3 10.15 -0.47 -2.42
N GLY A 4 9.35 0.43 -3.02
CA GLY A 4 7.89 0.42 -2.83
C GLY A 4 7.22 -0.89 -3.24
N ILE A 5 7.66 -1.51 -4.35
CA ILE A 5 7.15 -2.83 -4.79
C ILE A 5 7.49 -3.92 -3.75
N ALA A 6 8.66 -3.86 -3.12
CA ALA A 6 9.04 -4.80 -2.08
C ALA A 6 8.23 -4.60 -0.79
N GLU A 7 7.84 -3.36 -0.48
CA GLU A 7 6.95 -3.06 0.64
C GLU A 7 5.54 -3.61 0.42
N HIS A 8 4.98 -3.46 -0.78
CA HIS A 8 3.70 -4.06 -1.16
C HIS A 8 3.72 -5.58 -0.96
N HIS A 9 4.73 -6.27 -1.52
CA HIS A 9 4.87 -7.71 -1.33
C HIS A 9 5.04 -8.11 0.16
N ALA A 10 5.70 -7.27 0.96
CA ALA A 10 5.82 -7.51 2.40
C ALA A 10 4.50 -7.34 3.15
N ILE A 11 3.62 -6.43 2.70
CA ILE A 11 2.26 -6.25 3.21
C ILE A 11 1.41 -7.46 2.84
N ASP A 12 1.40 -7.87 1.56
CA ASP A 12 0.64 -9.03 1.07
C ASP A 12 0.98 -10.30 1.86
N LYS A 13 2.26 -10.52 2.14
CA LYS A 13 2.70 -11.65 2.95
C LYS A 13 2.10 -11.66 4.36
N VAL A 14 1.96 -10.50 4.99
CA VAL A 14 1.38 -10.40 6.34
C VAL A 14 -0.14 -10.56 6.29
N ILE A 15 -0.79 -10.08 5.23
CA ILE A 15 -2.22 -10.32 4.99
C ILE A 15 -2.49 -11.82 4.84
N ALA A 16 -1.71 -12.51 4.01
CA ALA A 16 -1.84 -13.97 3.88
C ALA A 16 -1.63 -14.71 5.21
N GLN A 17 -0.68 -14.27 6.04
CA GLN A 17 -0.49 -14.83 7.39
C GLN A 17 -1.71 -14.61 8.29
N LEU A 18 -2.38 -13.46 8.17
CA LEU A 18 -3.58 -13.16 8.93
C LEU A 18 -4.76 -14.04 8.51
N ASP A 19 -4.92 -14.24 7.20
CA ASP A 19 -5.96 -15.11 6.64
C ASP A 19 -5.79 -16.57 7.09
N ASP A 20 -4.55 -17.04 7.18
CA ASP A 20 -4.22 -18.39 7.68
C ASP A 20 -4.24 -18.51 9.21
N THR A 21 -4.37 -17.40 9.95
CA THR A 21 -4.37 -17.39 11.41
C THR A 21 -5.79 -17.28 11.98
N ALA A 22 -6.20 -18.25 12.79
CA ALA A 22 -7.46 -18.17 13.52
C ALA A 22 -7.50 -16.92 14.42
N TRP A 23 -8.63 -16.20 14.41
CA TRP A 23 -8.80 -14.94 15.13
C TRP A 23 -8.64 -15.08 16.66
N SER A 24 -8.94 -16.26 17.21
CA SER A 24 -8.74 -16.59 18.62
C SER A 24 -7.28 -16.84 19.00
N SER A 25 -6.39 -17.00 18.02
CA SER A 25 -4.97 -17.22 18.25
C SER A 25 -4.29 -15.92 18.73
N PRO A 26 -3.49 -15.96 19.81
CA PRO A 26 -2.65 -14.82 20.20
C PRO A 26 -1.70 -14.35 19.09
N ALA A 27 -1.34 -15.23 18.15
CA ALA A 27 -0.51 -14.89 16.99
C ALA A 27 -1.20 -13.89 16.05
N TRP A 28 -2.54 -13.94 15.95
CA TRP A 28 -3.32 -13.05 15.08
C TRP A 28 -3.08 -11.58 15.43
N LEU A 29 -3.12 -11.24 16.72
CA LEU A 29 -2.87 -9.87 17.18
C LEU A 29 -1.43 -9.41 16.88
N THR A 30 -0.46 -10.32 16.95
CA THR A 30 0.94 -10.03 16.60
C THR A 30 1.08 -9.76 15.10
N HIS A 31 0.43 -10.55 14.25
CA HIS A 31 0.41 -10.32 12.81
C HIS A 31 -0.30 -9.00 12.47
N MET A 32 -1.42 -8.67 13.10
CA MET A 32 -2.12 -7.39 12.90
C MET A 32 -1.28 -6.18 13.29
N LYS A 33 -0.56 -6.24 14.42
CA LYS A 33 0.37 -5.18 14.82
C LYS A 33 1.49 -5.00 13.80
N THR A 34 1.97 -6.10 13.22
CA THR A 34 2.97 -6.08 12.16
C THR A 34 2.42 -5.45 10.88
N LEU A 35 1.20 -5.83 10.47
CA LEU A 35 0.51 -5.26 9.31
C LEU A 35 0.36 -3.75 9.47
N ARG A 36 -0.17 -3.31 10.63
CA ARG A 36 -0.32 -1.88 10.95
C ARG A 36 0.99 -1.13 10.80
N HIS A 37 2.08 -1.63 11.38
CA HIS A 37 3.38 -0.96 11.28
C HIS A 37 3.85 -0.84 9.83
N LYS A 38 3.73 -1.91 9.03
CA LYS A 38 4.14 -1.91 7.62
C LYS A 38 3.31 -0.95 6.77
N VAL A 39 1.99 -0.96 6.93
CA VAL A 39 1.09 -0.07 6.19
C VAL A 39 1.38 1.38 6.54
N LEU A 40 1.53 1.72 7.82
CA LEU A 40 1.83 3.11 8.22
C LEU A 40 3.18 3.59 7.70
N HIS A 41 4.21 2.75 7.77
CA HIS A 41 5.53 3.09 7.22
C HIS A 41 5.48 3.32 5.71
N HIS A 42 4.79 2.43 4.99
CA HIS A 42 4.63 2.54 3.55
C HIS A 42 3.88 3.81 3.14
N LEU A 43 2.77 4.13 3.80
CA LEU A 43 2.02 5.36 3.56
C LEU A 43 2.86 6.61 3.82
N GLU A 44 3.65 6.61 4.90
CA GLU A 44 4.54 7.73 5.21
C GLU A 44 5.57 7.98 4.10
N GLU A 45 6.20 6.93 3.59
CA GLU A 45 7.14 7.03 2.46
C GLU A 45 6.44 7.53 1.18
N GLU A 46 5.24 7.03 0.89
CA GLU A 46 4.46 7.47 -0.25
C GLU A 46 4.09 8.95 -0.17
N GLU A 47 3.53 9.39 0.95
CA GLU A 47 3.07 10.77 1.17
C GLU A 47 4.22 11.77 1.19
N GLN A 48 5.32 11.44 1.87
CA GLN A 48 6.45 12.36 2.05
C GLN A 48 7.39 12.40 0.86
N ARG A 49 7.45 11.34 0.04
CA ARG A 49 8.45 11.23 -1.03
C ARG A 49 7.84 10.99 -2.40
N PHE A 50 7.05 9.94 -2.56
CA PHE A 50 6.55 9.55 -3.88
C PHE A 50 5.54 10.56 -4.41
N PHE A 51 4.54 10.93 -3.62
CA PHE A 51 3.52 11.91 -4.02
C PHE A 51 4.11 13.30 -4.21
N GLN A 52 5.09 13.68 -3.40
CA GLN A 52 5.82 14.94 -3.59
C GLN A 52 6.59 14.98 -4.90
N MET A 53 7.21 13.86 -5.30
CA MET A 53 7.91 13.76 -6.58
C MET A 53 6.92 13.74 -7.74
N ALA A 54 5.87 12.92 -7.67
CA ALA A 54 4.81 12.85 -8.67
C ALA A 54 4.16 14.22 -8.89
N GLY A 55 3.91 14.97 -7.82
CA GLY A 55 3.40 16.33 -7.87
C GLY A 55 4.26 17.29 -8.70
N LYS A 56 5.58 17.10 -8.71
CA LYS A 56 6.56 17.92 -9.44
C LYS A 56 6.77 17.48 -10.89
N VAL A 57 6.74 16.17 -11.16
CA VAL A 57 7.09 15.62 -12.49
C VAL A 57 5.88 15.40 -13.39
N MET A 58 4.66 15.34 -12.83
CA MET A 58 3.44 15.10 -13.57
C MET A 58 2.63 16.38 -13.78
N SER A 59 2.19 16.61 -15.01
CA SER A 59 1.19 17.62 -15.33
C SER A 59 -0.19 17.24 -14.81
N ASP A 60 -1.07 18.23 -14.62
CA ASP A 60 -2.43 18.00 -14.14
C ASP A 60 -3.24 17.11 -15.10
N LYS A 61 -2.99 17.22 -16.41
CA LYS A 61 -3.59 16.33 -17.42
C LYS A 61 -3.20 14.87 -17.20
N GLN A 62 -1.92 14.59 -16.92
CA GLN A 62 -1.44 13.23 -16.66
C GLN A 62 -2.02 12.68 -15.35
N LYS A 63 -2.10 13.50 -14.30
CA LYS A 63 -2.73 13.11 -13.03
C LYS A 63 -4.21 12.77 -13.22
N GLN A 64 -4.95 13.58 -13.97
CA GLN A 64 -6.36 13.33 -14.24
C GLN A 64 -6.56 12.07 -15.09
N GLN A 65 -5.70 11.82 -16.08
CA GLN A 65 -5.77 10.61 -16.88
C GLN A 65 -5.57 9.37 -16.00
N LEU A 66 -4.51 9.32 -15.18
CA LEU A 66 -4.28 8.19 -14.27
C LEU A 66 -5.44 7.99 -13.27
N ALA A 67 -6.01 9.08 -12.76
CA ALA A 67 -7.17 8.99 -11.87
C ALA A 67 -8.39 8.38 -12.57
N ASN A 68 -8.66 8.78 -13.81
CA ASN A 68 -9.76 8.22 -14.60
C ASN A 68 -9.53 6.74 -14.92
N ASP A 69 -8.32 6.38 -15.35
CA ASP A 69 -7.94 4.99 -15.66
C ASP A 69 -8.10 4.10 -14.42
N TYR A 70 -7.69 4.58 -13.24
CA TYR A 70 -7.87 3.86 -11.97
C TYR A 70 -9.36 3.69 -11.60
N ILE A 71 -10.18 4.73 -11.78
CA ILE A 71 -11.63 4.63 -11.51
C ILE A 71 -12.28 3.61 -12.45
N GLU A 72 -11.88 3.58 -13.71
CA GLU A 72 -12.38 2.61 -14.70
C GLU A 72 -11.97 1.17 -14.32
N GLU A 73 -10.72 0.94 -13.93
CA GLU A 73 -10.24 -0.35 -13.45
C GLU A 73 -11.01 -0.83 -12.21
N MET A 74 -11.23 0.05 -11.23
CA MET A 74 -11.96 -0.30 -10.00
C MET A 74 -13.46 -0.50 -10.20
N ALA A 75 -14.02 -0.01 -11.31
CA ALA A 75 -15.43 -0.19 -11.67
C ALA A 75 -15.68 -1.47 -12.49
N SER A 76 -14.63 -2.12 -12.98
CA SER A 76 -14.68 -3.40 -13.71
C SER A 76 -14.62 -4.62 -12.78
#